data_AF-A0A2M8D1B2-F1
#
_entry.id   AF-A0A2M8D1B2-F1
#
_cell.length_a   1.000
_cell.length_b   1.000
_cell.length_c   1.000
_cell.angle_alpha   90.00
_cell.angle_beta   90.00
_cell.angle_gamma   90.00
#
_symmetry.space_group_name_H-M   'P 1'
#
loop_
_entity.id
_entity.type
_entity.pdbx_description
1 polymer ?
#
loop_
_entity_poly.entity_id
_entity_poly.type
_entity_poly.pdbx_seq_one_letter_code
_entity_poly.pdbx_strand_id
1 'polypeptide(L)'
;MSSNFSIGLGITVVVASIGYLAFSFRRVDAHSRIRSVAFLGLSLFLLLELSIPKLWNDGELFGVARLLQTSQFANATIFAYRCYPQTLPPYLGRTIGIAGYSGELSFGIGQISPEERTRRFPSMSEFRKEWKSNRHMVVVTTLKGLRSWKGNGLSPGWTIRKGRHYVILTNRPMNNSHVRNQLSSRRSGVRPGRWLDEL
;
A
#
# COMPACT_ATOMS: atom_id res chain seq x y z
N MET A 1 -9.35 -18.79 -11.46
CA MET A 1 -8.51 -19.85 -10.87
C MET A 1 -7.96 -19.35 -9.54
N SER A 2 -8.03 -20.17 -8.48
CA SER A 2 -7.57 -19.75 -7.15
C SER A 2 -6.05 -19.60 -7.14
N SER A 3 -5.56 -18.57 -6.45
CA SER A 3 -4.13 -18.23 -6.43
C SER A 3 -3.24 -19.33 -5.82
N ASN A 4 -3.84 -20.31 -5.15
CA ASN A 4 -3.18 -21.48 -4.59
C ASN A 4 -2.86 -22.52 -5.68
N PHE A 5 -3.67 -22.60 -6.73
CA PHE A 5 -3.47 -23.54 -7.84
C PHE A 5 -2.20 -23.20 -8.63
N SER A 6 -1.97 -21.91 -8.93
CA SER A 6 -0.79 -21.45 -9.66
C SER A 6 0.52 -21.65 -8.88
N ILE A 7 0.49 -21.51 -7.54
CA ILE A 7 1.67 -21.81 -6.71
C ILE A 7 1.99 -23.31 -6.75
N GLY A 8 0.96 -24.15 -6.59
CA GLY A 8 1.14 -25.61 -6.61
C GLY A 8 1.80 -26.07 -7.89
N LEU A 9 1.33 -25.57 -9.04
CA LEU A 9 1.93 -25.86 -10.35
C LEU A 9 3.39 -25.42 -10.43
N GLY A 10 3.72 -24.22 -9.97
CA GLY A 10 5.09 -23.69 -9.97
C GLY A 10 6.06 -24.54 -9.13
N ILE A 11 5.64 -24.96 -7.94
CA ILE A 11 6.43 -25.85 -7.08
C ILE A 11 6.69 -27.19 -7.77
N THR A 12 5.67 -27.80 -8.38
CA THR A 12 5.81 -29.07 -9.09
C THR A 12 6.82 -28.98 -10.24
N VAL A 13 6.80 -27.89 -11.02
CA VAL A 13 7.76 -27.68 -12.13
C VAL A 13 9.19 -27.56 -11.60
N VAL A 14 9.41 -26.83 -10.51
CA VAL A 14 10.75 -26.70 -9.91
C VAL A 14 11.26 -28.04 -9.37
N VAL A 15 10.43 -28.79 -8.67
CA VAL A 15 10.80 -30.13 -8.16
C VAL A 15 11.14 -31.09 -9.31
N ALA A 16 10.33 -31.10 -10.38
CA ALA A 16 10.61 -31.90 -11.57
C ALA A 16 11.93 -31.50 -12.24
N SER A 17 12.23 -30.20 -12.28
CA SER A 17 13.48 -29.65 -12.83
C SER A 17 14.71 -30.08 -12.02
N ILE A 18 14.62 -30.05 -10.68
CA ILE A 18 15.68 -30.53 -9.78
C ILE A 18 15.89 -32.03 -9.96
N GLY A 19 14.81 -32.81 -10.06
CA GLY A 19 14.86 -34.25 -10.33
C GLY A 19 15.54 -34.56 -11.67
N TYR A 20 15.20 -33.82 -12.72
CA TYR A 20 15.84 -33.93 -14.04
C TYR A 20 17.33 -33.56 -13.99
N LEU A 21 17.70 -32.49 -13.27
CA LEU A 21 19.09 -32.09 -13.07
C LEU A 21 19.88 -33.21 -12.38
N ALA A 22 19.39 -33.72 -11.24
CA ALA A 22 20.04 -34.80 -10.49
C ALA A 22 20.19 -36.08 -11.33
N PHE A 23 19.18 -36.41 -12.15
CA PHE A 23 19.25 -37.52 -13.09
C PHE A 23 20.27 -37.30 -14.21
N SER A 24 20.34 -36.09 -14.79
CA SER A 24 21.27 -35.76 -15.86
C SER A 24 22.73 -35.79 -15.41
N PHE A 25 23.02 -35.46 -14.15
CA PHE A 25 24.38 -35.55 -13.58
C PHE A 25 24.90 -36.99 -13.49
N ARG A 26 24.02 -37.99 -13.44
CA ARG A 26 24.42 -39.41 -13.51
C ARG A 26 24.83 -39.85 -14.92
N ARG A 27 24.51 -39.08 -15.96
CA ARG A 27 24.97 -39.33 -17.32
C ARG A 27 26.27 -38.55 -17.58
N VAL A 28 27.20 -39.15 -18.34
CA VAL A 28 28.54 -38.59 -18.64
C VAL A 28 28.50 -37.51 -19.75
N ASP A 29 27.31 -37.19 -20.28
CA ASP A 29 27.16 -36.24 -21.37
C ASP A 29 27.08 -34.78 -20.87
N ALA A 30 28.03 -33.96 -21.31
CA ALA A 30 28.12 -32.54 -20.98
C ALA A 30 26.94 -31.73 -21.52
N HIS A 31 26.38 -32.09 -22.70
CA HIS A 31 25.25 -31.37 -23.28
C HIS A 31 23.99 -31.51 -22.43
N SER A 32 23.78 -32.69 -21.85
CA SER A 32 22.67 -32.95 -20.93
C SER A 32 22.74 -32.07 -19.68
N ARG A 33 23.93 -31.81 -19.13
CA ARG A 33 24.11 -30.95 -17.95
C ARG A 33 23.76 -29.48 -18.23
N ILE A 34 24.23 -28.96 -19.37
CA ILE A 34 23.94 -27.56 -19.78
C ILE A 34 22.45 -27.34 -19.95
N ARG A 35 21.74 -28.28 -20.61
CA ARG A 35 20.28 -28.20 -20.79
C ARG A 35 19.53 -28.20 -19.45
N SER A 36 19.94 -29.03 -18.49
CA SER A 36 19.32 -29.08 -17.17
C SER A 36 19.51 -27.79 -16.37
N VAL A 37 20.70 -27.18 -16.42
CA VAL A 37 20.96 -25.89 -15.76
C VAL A 37 20.11 -24.78 -16.39
N ALA A 38 20.02 -24.74 -17.72
CA ALA A 38 19.16 -23.77 -18.42
C ALA A 38 17.68 -23.94 -18.04
N PHE A 39 17.20 -25.19 -17.97
CA PHE A 39 15.81 -25.48 -17.59
C PHE A 39 15.50 -25.11 -16.13
N LEU A 40 16.44 -25.37 -15.21
CA LEU A 40 16.31 -24.95 -13.81
C LEU A 40 16.30 -23.42 -13.69
N GLY A 41 17.19 -22.73 -14.41
CA GLY A 41 17.25 -21.27 -14.43
C GLY A 41 15.95 -20.64 -14.93
N LEU A 42 15.42 -21.13 -16.05
CA LEU A 42 14.14 -20.68 -16.60
C LEU A 42 12.98 -20.94 -15.62
N SER A 43 12.95 -22.13 -15.01
CA SER A 43 11.90 -22.50 -14.04
C SER A 43 11.92 -21.60 -12.80
N LEU A 44 13.11 -21.29 -12.28
CA LEU A 44 13.27 -20.38 -11.15
C LEU A 44 12.85 -18.95 -11.52
N PHE A 45 13.23 -18.47 -12.72
CA PHE A 45 12.82 -17.17 -13.24
C PHE A 45 11.29 -17.06 -13.32
N LEU A 46 10.61 -18.05 -13.91
CA LEU A 46 9.15 -18.08 -14.00
C LEU A 46 8.48 -18.14 -12.62
N LEU A 47 9.05 -18.90 -11.68
CA LEU A 47 8.53 -18.96 -10.31
C LEU A 47 8.62 -17.57 -9.63
N LEU A 48 9.72 -16.86 -9.84
CA LEU A 48 9.89 -15.49 -9.33
C LEU A 48 8.87 -14.55 -9.95
N GLU A 49 8.71 -14.54 -11.28
CA GLU A 49 7.71 -13.70 -11.96
C GLU A 49 6.28 -13.98 -11.47
N LEU A 50 5.92 -15.24 -11.24
CA LEU A 50 4.59 -15.59 -10.73
C LEU A 50 4.42 -15.22 -9.24
N SER A 51 5.52 -15.08 -8.49
CA SER A 51 5.49 -14.76 -7.06
C SER A 51 5.56 -13.26 -6.78
N ILE A 52 6.20 -12.46 -7.65
CA ILE A 52 6.36 -11.01 -7.50
C ILE A 52 5.01 -10.27 -7.33
N PRO A 53 3.95 -10.53 -8.12
CA PRO A 53 2.66 -9.85 -7.97
C PRO A 53 2.01 -10.05 -6.61
N LYS A 54 2.32 -11.15 -5.90
CA LYS A 54 1.81 -11.39 -4.53
C LYS A 54 2.60 -10.64 -3.47
N LEU A 55 3.87 -10.36 -3.75
CA LEU A 55 4.74 -9.59 -2.86
C LEU A 55 4.47 -8.08 -3.00
N TRP A 56 4.06 -7.65 -4.20
CA TRP A 56 3.73 -6.25 -4.45
C TRP A 56 2.28 -5.94 -4.04
N ASN A 57 2.13 -5.42 -2.83
CA ASN A 57 0.85 -4.93 -2.27
C ASN A 57 0.31 -3.67 -2.97
N ASP A 58 0.78 -3.33 -4.17
CA ASP A 58 0.38 -2.14 -4.92
C ASP A 58 -1.12 -2.12 -5.23
N GLY A 59 -1.78 -3.29 -5.31
CA GLY A 59 -3.22 -3.37 -5.52
C GLY A 59 -4.03 -2.63 -4.45
N GLU A 60 -3.55 -2.56 -3.21
CA GLU A 60 -4.20 -1.79 -2.16
C GLU A 60 -4.08 -0.29 -2.41
N LEU A 61 -2.87 0.20 -2.73
CA LEU A 61 -2.62 1.61 -3.03
C LEU A 61 -3.28 2.07 -4.32
N PHE A 62 -3.37 1.22 -5.34
CA PHE A 62 -4.14 1.48 -6.55
C PHE A 62 -5.63 1.67 -6.23
N GLY A 63 -6.19 0.79 -5.38
CA GLY A 63 -7.57 0.92 -4.91
C GLY A 63 -7.80 2.18 -4.06
N VAL A 64 -6.79 2.61 -3.31
CA VAL A 64 -6.78 3.88 -2.57
C VAL A 64 -6.73 5.05 -3.55
N ALA A 65 -5.84 5.04 -4.55
CA ALA A 65 -5.72 6.09 -5.55
C ALA A 65 -7.05 6.30 -6.30
N ARG A 66 -7.65 5.21 -6.79
CA ARG A 66 -8.94 5.26 -7.51
C ARG A 66 -10.06 5.84 -6.65
N LEU A 67 -10.10 5.50 -5.36
CA LEU A 67 -11.05 6.08 -4.41
C LEU A 67 -10.83 7.59 -4.26
N LEU A 68 -9.57 8.02 -4.12
CA LEU A 68 -9.18 9.42 -3.92
C LEU A 68 -9.26 10.28 -5.19
N GLN A 69 -9.41 9.66 -6.36
CA GLN A 69 -9.69 10.32 -7.64
C GLN A 69 -11.18 10.60 -7.88
N THR A 70 -12.07 10.08 -7.02
CA THR A 70 -13.51 10.40 -7.14
C THR A 70 -13.77 11.89 -6.90
N SER A 71 -14.86 12.40 -7.48
CA SER A 71 -15.25 13.83 -7.39
C SER A 71 -15.34 14.34 -5.95
N GLN A 72 -15.69 13.46 -5.00
CA GLN A 72 -15.75 13.78 -3.58
C GLN A 72 -14.39 14.24 -2.99
N PHE A 73 -13.26 13.74 -3.50
CA PHE A 73 -11.92 14.07 -2.99
C PHE A 73 -11.05 14.82 -4.00
N ALA A 74 -11.59 15.19 -5.17
CA ALA A 74 -10.86 15.92 -6.20
C ALA A 74 -10.16 17.17 -5.63
N ASN A 75 -10.82 17.90 -4.74
CA ASN A 75 -10.29 19.11 -4.11
C ASN A 75 -9.73 18.90 -2.69
N ALA A 76 -9.64 17.66 -2.22
CA ALA A 76 -9.11 17.37 -0.89
C ALA A 76 -7.58 17.41 -0.88
N THR A 77 -7.00 17.96 0.20
CA THR A 77 -5.57 17.88 0.44
C THR A 77 -5.23 16.52 1.00
N ILE A 78 -4.30 15.80 0.35
CA ILE A 78 -3.95 14.43 0.73
C ILE A 78 -2.61 14.42 1.46
N PHE A 79 -2.58 13.76 2.62
CA PHE A 79 -1.36 13.51 3.38
C PHE A 79 -1.14 12.01 3.62
N ALA A 80 0.11 11.58 3.62
CA ALA A 80 0.54 10.33 4.24
C ALA A 80 1.01 10.62 5.67
N TYR A 81 0.50 9.89 6.66
CA TYR A 81 0.86 10.08 8.06
C TYR A 81 1.72 8.93 8.57
N ARG A 82 2.94 9.25 9.02
CA ARG A 82 3.95 8.29 9.53
C ARG A 82 4.20 7.10 8.58
N CYS A 83 4.01 7.31 7.29
CA CYS A 83 4.31 6.35 6.23
C CYS A 83 4.68 7.08 4.95
N TYR A 84 5.28 6.36 4.01
CA TYR A 84 5.67 6.90 2.71
C TYR A 84 5.23 5.95 1.58
N PRO A 85 3.97 6.04 1.11
CA PRO A 85 3.47 5.18 0.05
C PRO A 85 4.01 5.65 -1.30
N GLN A 86 5.22 5.20 -1.67
CA GLN A 86 5.96 5.65 -2.86
C GLN A 86 5.18 5.49 -4.18
N THR A 87 4.35 4.45 -4.31
CA THR A 87 3.57 4.18 -5.52
C THR A 87 2.24 4.94 -5.57
N LEU A 88 1.80 5.56 -4.47
CA LEU A 88 0.52 6.28 -4.43
C LEU A 88 0.49 7.55 -5.29
N PRO A 89 1.49 8.47 -5.24
CA PRO A 89 1.45 9.69 -6.06
C PRO A 89 1.39 9.41 -7.57
N PRO A 90 2.19 8.47 -8.14
CA PRO A 90 2.05 8.08 -9.54
C PRO A 90 0.63 7.59 -9.90
N TYR A 91 0.04 6.70 -9.10
CA TYR A 91 -1.33 6.23 -9.36
C TYR A 91 -2.39 7.32 -9.20
N LEU A 92 -2.18 8.23 -8.26
CA LEU A 92 -3.10 9.32 -7.96
C LEU A 92 -3.06 10.42 -9.03
N GLY A 93 -1.93 10.58 -9.73
CA GLY A 93 -1.71 11.65 -10.70
C GLY A 93 -1.52 13.04 -10.06
N ARG A 94 -1.22 13.10 -8.75
CA ARG A 94 -0.90 14.33 -8.02
C ARG A 94 -0.01 14.06 -6.82
N THR A 95 0.64 15.11 -6.34
CA THR A 95 1.49 15.05 -5.15
C THR A 95 0.64 14.88 -3.88
N ILE A 96 1.24 14.25 -2.87
CA ILE A 96 0.69 14.16 -1.52
C ILE A 96 1.70 14.78 -0.55
N GLY A 97 1.20 15.35 0.55
CA GLY A 97 2.06 15.73 1.67
C GLY A 97 2.42 14.52 2.53
N ILE A 98 3.46 14.64 3.35
CA ILE A 98 3.91 13.59 4.26
C ILE A 98 4.12 14.22 5.63
N ALA A 99 3.39 13.73 6.63
CA ALA A 99 3.43 14.26 7.99
C ALA A 99 3.97 13.22 8.98
N GLY A 100 4.84 13.67 9.89
CA GLY A 100 5.38 12.82 10.97
C GLY A 100 6.24 11.65 10.49
N TYR A 101 6.77 11.70 9.27
CA TYR A 101 7.70 10.68 8.78
C TYR A 101 9.13 11.03 9.20
N SER A 102 9.84 10.03 9.70
CA SER A 102 11.26 10.08 10.05
C SER A 102 11.95 8.91 9.37
N GLY A 103 12.98 9.17 8.56
CA GLY A 103 13.66 8.14 7.77
C GLY A 103 14.43 8.76 6.61
N GLU A 104 14.54 8.02 5.51
CA GLU A 104 15.35 8.39 4.32
C GLU A 104 15.04 9.78 3.74
N LEU A 105 13.80 10.26 3.89
CA LEU A 105 13.39 11.57 3.39
C LEU A 105 13.93 12.75 4.20
N SER A 106 14.43 12.53 5.42
CA SER A 106 14.88 13.63 6.30
C SER A 106 15.97 14.48 5.65
N PHE A 107 16.91 13.84 4.95
CA PHE A 107 17.98 14.52 4.23
C PHE A 107 17.42 15.44 3.14
N GLY A 108 16.54 14.92 2.27
CA GLY A 108 15.94 15.71 1.19
C GLY A 108 15.05 16.84 1.68
N ILE A 109 14.32 16.64 2.78
CA ILE A 109 13.48 17.67 3.41
C ILE A 109 14.33 18.84 3.93
N GLY A 110 15.58 18.60 4.34
CA GLY A 110 16.50 19.65 4.77
C GLY A 110 17.01 20.55 3.65
N GLN A 111 16.87 20.14 2.39
CA GLN A 111 17.40 20.86 1.22
C GLN A 111 16.36 21.69 0.46
N ILE A 112 15.07 21.55 0.79
CA ILE A 112 13.98 22.30 0.14
C ILE A 112 13.69 23.62 0.86
N SER A 113 13.03 24.55 0.16
CA SER A 113 12.68 25.85 0.75
C SER A 113 11.72 25.68 1.95
N PRO A 114 11.75 26.59 2.94
CA PRO A 114 10.83 26.54 4.08
C PRO A 114 9.36 26.47 3.67
N GLU A 115 8.97 27.17 2.60
CA GLU A 115 7.60 27.20 2.08
C GLU A 115 7.21 25.84 1.50
N GLU A 116 8.10 25.22 0.71
CA GLU A 116 7.85 23.89 0.16
C GLU A 116 7.83 22.83 1.28
N ARG A 117 8.70 22.97 2.28
CA ARG A 117 8.71 22.12 3.47
C ARG A 117 7.38 22.20 4.20
N THR A 118 6.89 23.38 4.55
CA THR A 118 5.61 23.51 5.27
C THR A 118 4.44 22.96 4.44
N ARG A 119 4.48 23.12 3.11
CA ARG A 119 3.44 22.61 2.20
C ARG A 119 3.45 21.08 2.06
N ARG A 120 4.62 20.47 1.87
CA ARG A 120 4.74 19.03 1.54
C ARG A 120 5.13 18.16 2.72
N PHE A 121 5.84 18.71 3.70
CA PHE A 121 6.43 18.02 4.83
C PHE A 121 6.21 18.80 6.15
N PRO A 122 4.95 19.08 6.52
CA PRO A 122 4.66 19.82 7.74
C PRO A 122 5.19 19.06 8.96
N SER A 123 5.76 19.82 9.89
CA SER A 123 6.03 19.34 11.24
C SER A 123 4.73 18.84 11.90
N MET A 124 4.85 18.06 12.98
CA MET A 124 3.67 17.53 13.64
C MET A 124 2.73 18.60 14.20
N SER A 125 3.28 19.75 14.65
CA SER A 125 2.49 20.87 15.13
C SER A 125 1.75 21.57 13.98
N GLU A 126 2.43 21.81 12.85
CA GLU A 126 1.83 22.35 11.62
C GLU A 126 0.72 21.44 11.09
N PHE A 127 1.00 20.14 10.97
CA PHE A 127 0.02 19.15 10.51
C PHE A 127 -1.21 19.08 11.41
N ARG A 128 -1.03 19.17 12.74
CA ARG A 128 -2.15 19.19 13.70
C ARG A 128 -3.04 20.42 13.51
N LYS A 129 -2.46 21.59 13.22
CA LYS A 129 -3.21 22.82 12.92
C LYS A 129 -4.02 22.65 11.63
N GLU A 130 -3.38 22.16 10.57
CA GLU A 130 -4.05 21.89 9.29
C GLU A 130 -5.19 20.87 9.46
N TRP A 131 -4.96 19.76 10.17
CA TRP A 131 -5.96 18.73 10.41
C TRP A 131 -7.24 19.25 11.08
N LYS A 132 -7.07 20.20 12.02
CA LYS A 132 -8.18 20.87 12.72
C LYS A 132 -8.81 22.02 11.92
N SER A 133 -8.20 22.41 10.81
CA SER A 133 -8.72 23.50 9.98
C SER A 133 -10.02 23.08 9.29
N ASN A 134 -10.72 24.07 8.73
CA ASN A 134 -11.85 23.81 7.86
C ASN A 134 -11.42 23.43 6.43
N ARG A 135 -10.21 22.93 6.16
CA ARG A 135 -9.87 22.37 4.84
C ARG A 135 -10.33 20.92 4.74
N HIS A 136 -10.73 20.48 3.54
CA HIS A 136 -11.03 19.07 3.33
C HIS A 136 -9.71 18.29 3.23
N MET A 137 -9.40 17.51 4.26
CA MET A 137 -8.17 16.71 4.30
C MET A 137 -8.50 15.23 4.28
N VAL A 138 -7.66 14.49 3.56
CA VAL A 138 -7.65 13.04 3.56
C VAL A 138 -6.27 12.55 3.95
N VAL A 139 -6.22 11.59 4.86
CA VAL A 139 -4.97 11.04 5.37
C VAL A 139 -4.91 9.55 5.09
N VAL A 140 -3.82 9.12 4.47
CA VAL A 140 -3.45 7.71 4.33
C VAL A 140 -2.44 7.39 5.43
N THR A 141 -2.73 6.40 6.26
CA THR A 141 -1.83 5.96 7.34
C THR A 141 -1.77 4.45 7.38
N THR A 142 -0.78 3.88 8.05
CA THR A 142 -0.80 2.46 8.44
C THR A 142 -1.56 2.25 9.75
N LEU A 143 -1.87 1.00 10.10
CA LEU A 143 -2.40 0.65 11.42
C LEU A 143 -1.43 1.03 12.56
N LYS A 144 -0.11 0.93 12.33
CA LYS A 144 0.91 1.39 13.29
C LYS A 144 0.84 2.91 13.46
N GLY A 145 0.75 3.66 12.36
CA GLY A 145 0.57 5.12 12.40
C GLY A 145 -0.71 5.51 13.14
N LEU A 146 -1.81 4.79 12.89
CA LEU A 146 -3.10 5.04 13.54
C LEU A 146 -3.04 4.88 15.07
N ARG A 147 -2.29 3.88 15.58
CA ARG A 147 -2.08 3.72 17.04
C ARG A 147 -1.39 4.92 17.68
N SER A 148 -0.52 5.61 16.94
CA SER A 148 0.11 6.84 17.42
C SER A 148 -0.75 8.10 17.24
N TRP A 149 -1.93 8.01 16.63
CA TRP A 149 -2.73 9.17 16.24
C TRP A 149 -3.16 10.03 17.43
N LYS A 150 -3.83 9.41 18.41
CA LYS A 150 -4.32 10.06 19.63
C LYS A 150 -3.17 10.60 20.49
N GLY A 151 -2.11 9.82 20.65
CA GLY A 151 -0.89 10.23 21.37
C GLY A 151 -0.21 11.47 20.77
N ASN A 152 -0.42 11.74 19.47
CA ASN A 152 0.06 12.94 18.79
C ASN A 152 -0.93 14.11 18.81
N GLY A 153 -1.99 14.04 19.62
CA GLY A 153 -2.98 15.11 19.81
C GLY A 153 -3.84 15.39 18.58
N LEU A 154 -3.98 14.42 17.67
CA LEU A 154 -4.85 14.50 16.51
C LEU A 154 -6.26 14.05 16.90
N SER A 155 -7.28 14.79 16.44
CA SER A 155 -8.67 14.47 16.69
C SER A 155 -9.09 13.20 15.95
N PRO A 156 -10.11 12.46 16.47
CA PRO A 156 -10.76 11.37 15.76
C PRO A 156 -11.28 11.81 14.40
N GLY A 157 -10.59 11.44 13.32
CA GLY A 157 -11.14 11.57 11.97
C GLY A 157 -12.28 10.60 11.72
N TRP A 158 -12.84 10.68 10.52
CA TRP A 158 -13.78 9.70 9.99
C TRP A 158 -13.02 8.70 9.12
N THR A 159 -13.14 7.41 9.43
CA THR A 159 -12.53 6.36 8.61
C THR A 159 -13.33 6.18 7.32
N ILE A 160 -12.68 6.45 6.18
CA ILE A 160 -13.23 6.25 4.85
C ILE A 160 -13.16 4.77 4.48
N ARG A 161 -11.97 4.19 4.68
CA ARG A 161 -11.66 2.82 4.30
C ARG A 161 -10.58 2.27 5.22
N LYS A 162 -10.75 1.02 5.63
CA LYS A 162 -9.73 0.24 6.31
C LYS A 162 -9.36 -0.93 5.40
N GLY A 163 -8.13 -0.90 4.89
CA GLY A 163 -7.53 -2.00 4.16
C GLY A 163 -6.69 -2.88 5.09
N ARG A 164 -5.80 -3.68 4.48
CA ARG A 164 -4.91 -4.59 5.22
C ARG A 164 -3.71 -3.82 5.79
N HIS A 165 -3.14 -2.91 5.01
CA HIS A 165 -1.96 -2.15 5.40
C HIS A 165 -2.30 -0.69 5.66
N TYR A 166 -3.27 -0.15 4.94
CA TYR A 166 -3.61 1.27 4.98
C TYR A 166 -4.99 1.53 5.57
N VAL A 167 -5.08 2.61 6.31
CA VAL A 167 -6.33 3.22 6.78
C VAL A 167 -6.40 4.61 6.19
N ILE A 168 -7.56 4.94 5.65
CA ILE A 168 -7.84 6.25 5.08
C ILE A 168 -8.79 6.98 6.02
N LEU A 169 -8.39 8.17 6.45
CA LEU A 169 -9.15 9.03 7.34
C LEU A 169 -9.50 10.33 6.63
N THR A 170 -10.55 11.00 7.05
CA THR A 170 -10.83 12.40 6.70
C THR A 170 -11.22 13.21 7.93
N ASN A 171 -10.92 14.50 7.91
CA ASN A 171 -11.30 15.42 8.99
C ASN A 171 -12.73 15.95 8.86
N ARG A 172 -13.44 15.61 7.78
CA ARG A 172 -14.82 16.04 7.55
C ARG A 172 -15.79 14.84 7.55
N PRO A 173 -17.03 15.02 8.04
CA PRO A 173 -18.02 13.96 7.92
C PRO A 173 -18.28 13.65 6.46
N MET A 174 -18.37 12.35 6.13
CA MET A 174 -18.80 11.93 4.80
C MET A 174 -20.30 12.10 4.67
N ASN A 175 -20.73 12.64 3.53
CA ASN A 175 -22.14 12.55 3.17
C ASN A 175 -22.45 11.08 2.84
N ASN A 176 -23.10 10.39 3.79
CA ASN A 176 -23.28 8.93 3.79
C ASN A 176 -24.23 8.40 2.71
N SER A 177 -24.77 9.26 1.84
CA SER A 177 -25.69 8.88 0.76
C SER A 177 -25.06 7.92 -0.26
N HIS A 178 -23.75 8.03 -0.55
CA HIS A 178 -23.09 7.19 -1.56
C HIS A 178 -22.45 5.90 -1.01
N VAL A 179 -22.07 5.87 0.27
CA VAL A 179 -21.37 4.74 0.89
C VAL A 179 -22.31 3.56 1.16
N ARG A 180 -23.61 3.82 1.46
CA ARG A 180 -24.61 2.75 1.63
C ARG A 180 -24.76 1.88 0.38
N ASN A 181 -24.67 2.46 -0.81
CA ASN A 181 -24.88 1.72 -2.05
C ASN A 181 -23.68 0.82 -2.39
N GLN A 182 -22.45 1.22 -2.09
CA GLN A 182 -21.27 0.37 -2.36
C GLN A 182 -21.11 -0.80 -1.38
N LEU A 183 -21.45 -0.62 -0.11
CA LEU A 183 -21.38 -1.68 0.91
C LEU A 183 -22.48 -2.75 0.77
N SER A 184 -23.59 -2.43 0.09
CA SER A 184 -24.62 -3.43 -0.23
C SER A 184 -24.15 -4.50 -1.22
N SER A 185 -23.11 -4.20 -2.03
CA SER A 185 -22.57 -5.13 -3.03
C SER A 185 -21.48 -6.09 -2.50
N ARG A 186 -20.95 -5.86 -1.29
CA ARG A 186 -19.95 -6.72 -0.66
C ARG A 186 -20.31 -6.97 0.80
N ARG A 187 -20.98 -8.10 1.06
CA ARG A 187 -21.13 -8.67 2.41
C ARG A 187 -19.75 -8.93 3.04
N SER A 188 -19.21 -7.96 3.78
CA SER A 188 -18.35 -8.20 4.94
C SER A 188 -18.66 -7.13 5.98
N GLY A 189 -19.22 -7.55 7.12
CA GLY A 189 -19.87 -6.70 8.10
C GLY A 189 -18.92 -5.78 8.88
N VAL A 190 -18.64 -4.60 8.32
CA VAL A 190 -18.02 -3.50 9.07
C VAL A 190 -18.98 -2.31 9.02
N ARG A 191 -19.59 -1.98 10.18
CA ARG A 191 -20.41 -0.77 10.33
C ARG A 191 -19.49 0.46 10.38
N PRO A 192 -19.84 1.57 9.71
CA PRO A 192 -19.16 2.84 9.92
C PRO A 192 -19.51 3.34 11.34
N GLY A 193 -18.54 3.26 12.25
CA GLY A 193 -18.63 3.71 13.63
C GLY A 193 -17.43 4.58 13.99
N ARG A 194 -17.55 5.34 15.08
CA ARG A 194 -16.46 6.17 15.63
C ARG A 194 -15.49 5.26 16.40
N TRP A 195 -14.60 4.56 15.68
CA TRP A 195 -13.77 3.46 16.20
C TRP A 195 -12.57 3.87 17.09
N LEU A 196 -12.57 5.06 17.70
CA LEU A 196 -11.45 5.50 18.53
C LEU A 196 -11.58 5.16 20.01
N ASP A 197 -12.63 4.42 20.38
CA ASP A 197 -12.89 3.99 21.75
C ASP A 197 -12.38 2.56 22.03
N GLU A 198 -11.92 1.82 21.01
CA GLU A 198 -11.41 0.43 21.14
C GLU A 198 -9.89 0.29 20.91
N LEU A 199 -9.15 1.41 20.87
CA LEU A 199 -7.69 1.46 20.75
C LEU A 199 -7.09 2.36 21.83
#